data_AF-A0A7C7UWH0-F1
#
_entry.id   AF-A0A7C7UWH0-F1
#
_cell.length_a   1.000
_cell.length_b   1.000
_cell.length_c   1.000
_cell.angle_alpha   90.00
_cell.angle_beta   90.00
_cell.angle_gamma   90.00
#
_symmetry.space_group_name_H-M   'P 1'
#
loop_
_entity.id
_entity.type
_entity.pdbx_description
1 polymer ?
#
loop_
_entity_poly.entity_id
_entity_poly.type
_entity_poly.pdbx_seq_one_letter_code
_entity_poly.pdbx_strand_id
1 'polypeptide(L)'
;MDISTLVPAVMALLAPFVAKGAEEFARTAGKAAAEKAGALLRTLRERWSKDDEAKDALTKFEQKPERYRPVVEDILTEAVKADPAFAQALSQILGPVQQMASGKYQIQIAEGQGIVIGDDAKVEQYFGVEPRRKRS
;
A
#
# COMPACT_ATOMS: atom_id res chain seq x y z
N MET A 1 -0.77 -1.58 -13.30
CA MET A 1 -0.27 -2.82 -12.68
C MET A 1 -1.32 -3.88 -12.93
N ASP A 2 -0.95 -5.01 -13.53
CA ASP A 2 -1.90 -6.08 -13.84
C ASP A 2 -2.23 -6.89 -12.59
N ILE A 3 -3.45 -7.44 -12.50
CA ILE A 3 -3.91 -8.26 -11.37
C ILE A 3 -2.95 -9.44 -11.10
N SER A 4 -2.45 -10.06 -12.18
CA SER A 4 -1.46 -11.14 -12.15
C SER A 4 -0.10 -10.74 -11.56
N THR A 5 0.19 -9.45 -11.48
CA THR A 5 1.43 -8.89 -10.89
C THR A 5 1.19 -8.22 -9.54
N LEU A 6 -0.03 -7.75 -9.29
CA LEU A 6 -0.44 -7.08 -8.06
C LEU A 6 -0.40 -8.02 -6.86
N VAL A 7 -1.05 -9.18 -6.97
CA VAL A 7 -1.15 -10.15 -5.87
C VAL A 7 0.23 -10.66 -5.44
N PRO A 8 1.12 -11.12 -6.35
CA PRO A 8 2.47 -11.53 -5.97
C PRO A 8 3.28 -10.40 -5.33
N ALA A 9 3.09 -9.15 -5.76
CA ALA A 9 3.80 -8.00 -5.20
C ALA A 9 3.33 -7.68 -3.76
N VAL A 10 2.03 -7.74 -3.48
CA VAL A 10 1.48 -7.61 -2.12
C VAL A 10 2.12 -8.67 -1.22
N MET A 11 2.15 -9.92 -1.68
CA MET A 11 2.66 -11.04 -0.88
C MET A 11 4.18 -11.00 -0.69
N ALA A 12 4.91 -10.51 -1.69
CA ALA A 12 6.36 -10.29 -1.58
C ALA A 12 6.71 -9.24 -0.51
N LEU A 13 5.83 -8.26 -0.28
CA LEU A 13 6.01 -7.27 0.79
C LEU A 13 5.53 -7.79 2.14
N LEU A 14 4.36 -8.43 2.18
CA LEU A 14 3.74 -8.89 3.43
C LEU A 14 4.43 -10.10 4.04
N ALA A 15 4.86 -11.08 3.25
CA ALA A 15 5.47 -12.32 3.77
C ALA A 15 6.70 -12.06 4.66
N PRO A 16 7.73 -11.31 4.22
CA PRO A 16 8.85 -10.97 5.09
C PRO A 16 8.47 -10.02 6.23
N PHE A 17 7.47 -9.14 6.05
CA PHE A 17 6.99 -8.23 7.09
C PHE A 17 6.37 -8.97 8.27
N VAL A 18 5.50 -9.96 8.02
CA VAL A 18 4.89 -10.76 9.08
C VAL A 18 5.85 -11.82 9.62
N ALA A 19 6.73 -12.40 8.78
CA ALA A 19 7.71 -13.40 9.23
C ALA A 19 8.79 -12.82 10.14
N LYS A 20 9.31 -11.62 9.84
CA LYS A 20 10.38 -10.97 10.61
C LYS A 20 9.85 -10.00 11.66
N GLY A 21 8.60 -9.58 11.52
CA GLY A 21 8.01 -8.51 12.32
C GLY A 21 8.37 -7.12 11.80
N ALA A 22 7.56 -6.14 12.22
CA ALA A 22 7.63 -4.77 11.70
C ALA A 22 8.98 -4.07 11.97
N GLU A 23 9.60 -4.29 13.14
CA GLU A 23 10.88 -3.66 13.49
C GLU A 23 12.04 -4.15 12.61
N GLU A 24 12.19 -5.46 12.47
CA GLU A 24 13.29 -6.03 11.69
C GLU A 24 13.09 -5.80 10.19
N PHE A 25 11.84 -5.82 9.74
CA PHE A 25 11.50 -5.43 8.38
C PHE A 25 11.82 -3.95 8.12
N ALA A 26 11.51 -3.04 9.05
CA ALA A 26 11.84 -1.63 8.91
C ALA A 26 13.35 -1.37 8.89
N ARG A 27 14.15 -2.17 9.60
CA ARG A 27 15.61 -2.09 9.56
C ARG A 27 16.19 -2.58 8.23
N THR A 28 15.60 -3.63 7.65
CA THR A 28 16.13 -4.27 6.43
C THR A 28 15.61 -3.63 5.14
N ALA A 29 14.30 -3.38 5.04
CA ALA A 29 13.64 -2.81 3.86
C ALA A 29 13.40 -1.29 3.97
N GLY A 30 13.58 -0.71 5.17
CA GLY A 30 13.36 0.71 5.45
C GLY A 30 11.96 1.00 6.02
N LYS A 31 11.86 2.11 6.77
CA LYS A 31 10.60 2.55 7.42
C LYS A 31 9.45 2.72 6.43
N ALA A 32 9.70 3.32 5.27
CA ALA A 32 8.69 3.54 4.24
C ALA A 32 8.10 2.23 3.68
N ALA A 33 8.92 1.17 3.59
CA ALA A 33 8.43 -0.15 3.17
C ALA A 33 7.59 -0.80 4.29
N ALA A 34 8.03 -0.69 5.53
CA ALA A 34 7.30 -1.22 6.69
C ALA A 34 5.94 -0.55 6.89
N GLU A 35 5.85 0.77 6.73
CA GLU A 35 4.59 1.52 6.80
C GLU A 35 3.60 1.04 5.73
N LYS A 36 4.07 0.78 4.51
CA LYS A 36 3.24 0.26 3.42
C LYS A 36 2.79 -1.17 3.66
N ALA A 37 3.68 -2.03 4.14
CA ALA A 37 3.34 -3.39 4.50
C ALA A 37 2.26 -3.40 5.59
N GLY A 38 2.40 -2.55 6.62
CA GLY A 38 1.38 -2.35 7.64
C GLY A 38 0.07 -1.82 7.08
N ALA A 39 0.11 -0.85 6.17
CA ALA A 39 -1.08 -0.33 5.49
C ALA A 39 -1.80 -1.42 4.67
N LEU A 40 -1.07 -2.21 3.88
CA LEU A 40 -1.64 -3.34 3.13
C LEU A 40 -2.31 -4.35 4.07
N LEU A 41 -1.62 -4.75 5.14
CA LEU A 41 -2.15 -5.71 6.11
C LEU A 41 -3.43 -5.20 6.75
N ARG A 42 -3.47 -3.92 7.14
CA ARG A 42 -4.65 -3.27 7.70
C ARG A 42 -5.80 -3.23 6.69
N THR A 43 -5.54 -2.81 5.46
CA THR A 43 -6.55 -2.75 4.40
C THR A 43 -7.13 -4.13 4.10
N LEU A 44 -6.30 -5.18 4.04
CA LEU A 44 -6.76 -6.57 3.88
C LEU A 44 -7.66 -6.99 5.04
N ARG A 45 -7.26 -6.69 6.29
CA ARG A 45 -8.01 -7.03 7.49
C ARG A 45 -9.35 -6.29 7.59
N GLU A 46 -9.38 -5.02 7.19
CA GLU A 46 -10.61 -4.22 7.12
C GLU A 46 -11.53 -4.78 6.03
N ARG A 47 -10.99 -5.11 4.85
CA ARG A 47 -11.76 -5.69 3.74
C ARG A 47 -12.35 -7.05 4.09
N TRP A 48 -11.56 -7.92 4.70
CA TRP A 48 -11.94 -9.28 5.09
C TRP A 48 -12.60 -9.35 6.48
N SER A 49 -12.94 -8.21 7.08
CA SER A 49 -13.62 -8.18 8.39
C SER A 49 -14.98 -8.88 8.38
N LYS A 50 -15.63 -8.96 7.21
CA LYS A 50 -16.93 -9.63 6.98
C LYS A 50 -16.80 -10.99 6.28
N ASP A 51 -15.57 -11.45 6.03
CA ASP A 51 -15.27 -12.70 5.35
C ASP A 51 -14.46 -13.58 6.29
N ASP A 52 -15.16 -14.51 6.97
CA ASP A 52 -14.55 -15.35 8.01
C ASP A 52 -13.44 -16.26 7.45
N GLU A 53 -13.57 -16.74 6.22
CA GLU A 53 -12.54 -17.57 5.57
C GLU A 53 -11.28 -16.74 5.30
N ALA A 54 -11.45 -15.58 4.67
CA ALA A 54 -10.33 -14.71 4.34
C ALA A 54 -9.62 -14.16 5.59
N LYS A 55 -10.38 -13.87 6.65
CA LYS A 55 -9.85 -13.44 7.94
C LYS A 55 -9.05 -14.53 8.65
N ASP A 56 -9.55 -15.76 8.67
CA ASP A 56 -8.83 -16.90 9.25
C ASP A 56 -7.56 -17.22 8.45
N ALA A 57 -7.64 -17.20 7.13
CA ALA A 57 -6.48 -17.36 6.25
C ALA A 57 -5.41 -16.29 6.50
N LEU A 58 -5.80 -15.01 6.63
CA LEU A 58 -4.88 -13.93 6.93
C LEU A 58 -4.22 -14.10 8.31
N THR A 59 -5.00 -14.49 9.32
CA THR A 59 -4.49 -14.75 10.68
C THR A 59 -3.48 -15.90 10.67
N LYS A 60 -3.77 -16.97 9.94
CA LYS A 60 -2.87 -18.11 9.77
C LYS A 60 -1.62 -17.75 8.97
N PHE A 61 -1.73 -16.83 8.01
CA PHE A 61 -0.60 -16.27 7.27
C PHE A 61 0.31 -15.42 8.15
N GLU A 62 -0.23 -14.61 9.06
CA GLU A 62 0.60 -13.88 10.03
C GLU A 62 1.43 -14.83 10.90
N GLN A 63 0.90 -16.02 11.22
CA GLN A 63 1.62 -17.03 12.03
C GLN A 63 2.58 -17.91 11.21
N LYS A 64 2.16 -18.31 10.01
CA LYS A 64 2.89 -19.25 9.13
C LYS A 64 2.82 -18.77 7.68
N PRO A 65 3.55 -17.69 7.34
CA PRO A 65 3.41 -17.03 6.04
C PRO A 65 3.75 -17.96 4.88
N GLU A 66 4.80 -18.78 4.98
CA GLU A 66 5.18 -19.70 3.91
C GLU A 66 4.13 -20.78 3.63
N ARG A 67 3.40 -21.22 4.66
CA ARG A 67 2.40 -22.29 4.53
C ARG A 67 1.05 -21.77 4.01
N TYR A 68 0.67 -20.56 4.40
CA TYR A 68 -0.64 -19.99 4.06
C TYR A 68 -0.57 -18.94 2.95
N ARG A 69 0.62 -18.59 2.47
CA ARG A 69 0.81 -17.73 1.29
C ARG A 69 -0.07 -18.11 0.10
N PRO A 70 -0.07 -19.38 -0.40
CA PRO A 70 -0.89 -19.71 -1.57
C PRO A 70 -2.39 -19.56 -1.31
N VAL A 71 -2.85 -19.79 -0.07
CA VAL A 71 -4.26 -19.63 0.31
C VAL A 71 -4.66 -18.16 0.30
N VAL A 72 -3.85 -17.29 0.90
CA VAL A 72 -4.09 -15.84 0.90
C VAL A 72 -3.97 -15.26 -0.51
N GLU A 73 -3.05 -15.78 -1.34
CA GLU A 73 -2.91 -15.39 -2.75
C GLU A 73 -4.18 -15.69 -3.56
N ASP A 74 -4.77 -16.87 -3.38
CA ASP A 74 -5.97 -17.27 -4.08
C ASP A 74 -7.17 -16.39 -3.70
N ILE A 75 -7.43 -16.24 -2.39
CA ILE A 75 -8.49 -15.38 -1.85
C ILE A 75 -8.31 -13.92 -2.30
N LEU A 76 -7.08 -13.42 -2.24
CA LEU A 76 -6.79 -12.05 -2.69
C LEU A 76 -7.01 -11.89 -4.18
N THR A 77 -6.64 -12.90 -4.99
CA THR A 77 -6.85 -12.91 -6.44
C THR A 77 -8.33 -12.82 -6.78
N GLU A 78 -9.17 -13.61 -6.13
CA GLU A 78 -10.61 -13.57 -6.35
C GLU A 78 -11.20 -12.23 -5.87
N ALA A 79 -10.74 -11.71 -4.73
CA ALA A 79 -11.20 -10.41 -4.22
C ALA A 79 -10.89 -9.24 -5.17
N VAL A 80 -9.69 -9.19 -5.77
CA VAL A 80 -9.31 -8.11 -6.70
C VAL A 80 -9.92 -8.28 -8.10
N LYS A 81 -10.25 -9.50 -8.51
CA LYS A 81 -11.03 -9.76 -9.74
C LYS A 81 -12.48 -9.33 -9.57
N ALA A 82 -13.08 -9.64 -8.42
CA ALA A 82 -14.45 -9.29 -8.09
C ALA A 82 -14.62 -7.78 -7.86
N ASP A 83 -13.59 -7.10 -7.33
CA ASP A 83 -13.62 -5.66 -7.06
C ASP A 83 -12.37 -4.94 -7.63
N PRO A 84 -12.49 -4.35 -8.84
CA PRO A 84 -11.43 -3.57 -9.44
C PRO A 84 -11.02 -2.33 -8.63
N ALA A 85 -11.93 -1.73 -7.86
CA ALA A 85 -11.62 -0.57 -7.01
C ALA A 85 -10.73 -0.99 -5.84
N PHE A 86 -10.95 -2.18 -5.29
CA PHE A 86 -10.06 -2.78 -4.29
C PHE A 86 -8.66 -3.05 -4.87
N ALA A 87 -8.58 -3.58 -6.10
CA ALA A 87 -7.31 -3.75 -6.80
C ALA A 87 -6.55 -2.43 -6.96
N GLN A 88 -7.27 -1.35 -7.31
CA GLN A 88 -6.71 -0.02 -7.46
C GLN A 88 -6.18 0.55 -6.14
N ALA A 89 -6.90 0.36 -5.03
CA ALA A 89 -6.47 0.77 -3.70
C ALA A 89 -5.15 0.08 -3.29
N LEU A 90 -5.04 -1.24 -3.48
CA LEU A 90 -3.81 -1.99 -3.22
C LEU A 90 -2.65 -1.52 -4.12
N SER A 91 -2.94 -1.25 -5.39
CA SER A 91 -1.95 -0.72 -6.33
C SER A 91 -1.47 0.68 -5.95
N GLN A 92 -2.29 1.51 -5.33
CA GLN A 92 -1.89 2.83 -4.85
C GLN A 92 -0.98 2.74 -3.61
N ILE A 93 -1.22 1.76 -2.72
CA ILE A 93 -0.35 1.53 -1.56
C ILE A 93 1.02 1.01 -2.02
N LEU A 94 1.05 0.13 -3.04
CA LEU A 94 2.28 -0.41 -3.63
C LEU A 94 3.01 0.58 -4.56
N GLY A 95 2.27 1.38 -5.32
CA GLY A 95 2.77 2.26 -6.39
C GLY A 95 3.98 3.15 -6.03
N PRO A 96 4.06 3.75 -4.83
CA PRO A 96 5.22 4.58 -4.50
C PRO A 96 6.49 3.76 -4.19
N VAL A 97 6.47 2.41 -4.18
CA VAL A 97 7.68 1.58 -4.00
C VAL A 97 8.47 1.47 -5.30
N GLN A 98 7.80 1.38 -6.45
CA GLN A 98 8.46 1.41 -7.76
C GLN A 98 8.99 2.81 -8.12
N GLN A 99 8.35 3.88 -7.64
CA GLN A 99 8.78 5.25 -7.89
C GLN A 99 9.99 5.69 -7.05
N MET A 100 10.35 4.97 -5.98
CA MET A 100 11.61 5.20 -5.27
C MET A 100 12.81 4.56 -5.98
N ALA A 101 12.60 3.52 -6.80
CA ALA A 101 13.65 2.90 -7.61
C ALA A 101 13.93 3.66 -8.92
N SER A 102 13.01 4.53 -9.35
CA SER A 102 13.11 5.30 -10.58
C SER A 102 12.97 6.79 -10.23
N GLY A 103 14.08 7.50 -10.05
CA GLY A 103 14.12 8.92 -9.61
C GLY A 103 13.50 9.95 -10.58
N LYS A 104 12.28 9.71 -11.08
CA LYS A 104 11.53 10.57 -12.00
C LYS A 104 10.09 10.65 -11.51
N TYR A 105 9.84 11.60 -10.64
CA TYR A 105 8.48 11.95 -10.23
C TYR A 105 7.74 12.61 -11.40
N GLN A 106 6.66 11.98 -11.84
CA GLN A 106 5.57 12.65 -12.55
C GLN A 106 4.27 12.15 -11.92
N ILE A 107 3.94 12.72 -10.76
CA ILE A 107 2.67 12.45 -10.09
C ILE A 107 1.60 13.24 -10.87
N GLN A 108 0.91 12.60 -11.80
CA GLN A 108 -0.37 13.10 -12.29
C GLN A 108 -1.41 12.76 -11.22
N ILE A 109 -1.66 13.70 -10.32
CA ILE A 109 -2.77 13.63 -9.39
C ILE A 109 -4.04 13.94 -10.20
N ALA A 110 -4.67 12.91 -10.77
CA ALA A 110 -6.07 13.01 -11.14
C ALA A 110 -6.86 12.90 -9.83
N GLU A 111 -7.43 14.04 -9.40
CA GLU A 111 -8.37 14.18 -8.27
C GLU A 111 -7.76 13.99 -6.87
N GLY A 112 -6.91 14.95 -6.48
CA GLY A 112 -6.49 15.10 -5.08
C GLY A 112 -7.58 15.75 -4.25
N GLN A 113 -8.47 14.97 -3.63
CA GLN A 113 -9.26 15.47 -2.51
C GLN A 113 -8.42 15.38 -1.23
N GLY A 114 -7.71 16.45 -0.91
CA GLY A 114 -7.15 16.67 0.41
C GLY A 114 -8.24 17.23 1.32
N ILE A 115 -8.72 16.46 2.29
CA ILE A 115 -9.57 17.00 3.35
C ILE A 115 -8.66 17.64 4.40
N VAL A 116 -8.83 18.94 4.61
CA VAL A 116 -8.12 19.71 5.65
C VAL A 116 -9.15 20.11 6.70
N ILE A 117 -9.02 19.63 7.93
CA ILE A 117 -9.90 19.98 9.05
C ILE A 117 -9.09 20.77 10.08
N GLY A 118 -9.42 22.05 10.23
CA GLY A 118 -8.86 22.96 11.25
C GLY A 118 -9.34 24.40 11.02
N ASP A 119 -9.73 25.11 12.08
CA ASP A 119 -10.39 26.42 12.01
C ASP A 119 -9.53 27.57 11.42
N ASP A 120 -8.21 27.37 11.25
CA ASP A 120 -7.26 28.36 10.69
C ASP A 120 -6.24 27.73 9.71
N ALA A 121 -6.60 26.64 9.02
CA ALA A 121 -5.67 25.97 8.12
C ALA A 121 -5.40 26.80 6.84
N LYS A 122 -4.22 27.40 6.74
CA LYS A 122 -3.73 28.04 5.50
C LYS A 122 -2.88 27.07 4.69
N VAL A 123 -3.39 26.64 3.54
CA VAL A 123 -2.68 25.73 2.61
C VAL A 123 -2.26 26.50 1.37
N GLU A 124 -0.94 26.56 1.11
CA GLU A 124 -0.37 27.08 -0.13
C GLU A 124 0.32 25.93 -0.89
N GLN A 125 -0.28 25.50 -2.01
CA GLN A 125 0.25 24.46 -2.90
C GLN A 125 0.77 25.09 -4.19
N TYR A 126 1.99 24.73 -4.59
CA TYR A 126 2.61 25.18 -5.83
C TYR A 126 2.88 23.98 -6.74
N PHE A 127 2.37 24.05 -7.97
CA PHE A 127 2.56 23.02 -8.99
C PHE A 127 3.45 23.55 -10.12
N GLY A 128 4.59 22.90 -10.36
CA GLY A 128 5.33 23.01 -11.62
C GLY A 128 6.02 24.33 -11.95
N VAL A 129 6.07 25.33 -11.06
CA VAL A 129 6.84 26.57 -11.31
C VAL A 129 7.64 26.95 -10.07
N GLU A 130 8.95 26.98 -10.21
CA GLU A 130 9.87 27.51 -9.19
C GLU A 130 9.53 29.00 -8.93
N PRO A 131 9.39 29.43 -7.66
CA PRO A 131 9.13 30.83 -7.38
C PRO A 131 10.37 31.65 -7.73
N ARG A 132 10.29 32.44 -8.80
CA ARG A 132 11.23 33.53 -9.01
C ARG A 132 11.14 34.46 -7.82
N ARG A 133 12.16 34.42 -6.94
CA ARG A 133 12.41 35.47 -5.95
C ARG A 133 12.49 36.79 -6.70
N LYS A 134 11.48 37.66 -6.55
CA LYS A 134 11.66 39.08 -6.82
C LYS A 134 12.73 39.57 -5.85
N ARG A 135 13.92 39.87 -6.37
CA ARG A 135 14.83 40.81 -5.68
C ARG A 135 14.16 42.18 -5.68
N SER A 136 14.39 42.86 -4.57
CA SER A 136 13.99 44.20 -4.16
C SER A 136 13.73 45.21 -5.26
#